data_AF-A0A938JDI1-F1
#
_entry.id   AF-A0A938JDI1-F1
#
_cell.length_a   1.000
_cell.length_b   1.000
_cell.length_c   1.000
_cell.angle_alpha   90.00
_cell.angle_beta   90.00
_cell.angle_gamma   90.00
#
_symmetry.space_group_name_H-M   'P 1'
#
loop_
_entity.id
_entity.type
_entity.pdbx_description
1 polymer ?
#
loop_
_entity_poly.entity_id
_entity_poly.type
_entity_poly.pdbx_seq_one_letter_code
_entity_poly.pdbx_strand_id
1 'polypeptide(L)'
;MTDFNQLDPFRRKADPLQLDLVESFAKGRISRRHFIQRGTVLGLSLASLSAIVAACGGGSDSSGGDTGGGANVETAEGAVSEATTAAAATGGTMKWGMSVPGSEGVNPITMIDLVTYNVCAQVFEYLVRSASDLSLQPMLATEWSANADASEWTFKLR
;
A
#
# COMPACT_ATOMS: atom_id res chain seq x y z
N MET A 1 -8.10 -13.32 -23.72
CA MET A 1 -7.87 -11.97 -24.25
C MET A 1 -8.98 -11.11 -23.68
N THR A 2 -8.66 -10.15 -22.81
CA THR A 2 -9.64 -9.37 -22.04
C THR A 2 -10.51 -8.56 -23.01
N ASP A 3 -11.83 -8.70 -22.93
CA ASP A 3 -12.75 -7.96 -23.79
C ASP A 3 -12.97 -6.55 -23.22
N PHE A 4 -12.28 -5.57 -23.80
CA PHE A 4 -12.27 -4.19 -23.32
C PHE A 4 -13.60 -3.47 -23.54
N ASN A 5 -14.45 -3.95 -24.46
CA ASN A 5 -15.75 -3.34 -24.73
C ASN A 5 -16.72 -3.51 -23.55
N GLN A 6 -16.55 -4.55 -22.74
CA GLN A 6 -17.37 -4.77 -21.55
C GLN A 6 -17.03 -3.82 -20.39
N LEU A 7 -15.89 -3.12 -20.46
CA LEU A 7 -15.46 -2.17 -19.42
C LEU A 7 -15.92 -0.73 -19.69
N ASP A 8 -16.36 -0.41 -20.91
CA ASP A 8 -16.75 0.94 -21.32
C ASP A 8 -17.89 1.58 -20.49
N PRO A 9 -18.93 0.84 -20.04
CA PRO A 9 -19.96 1.40 -19.16
C PRO A 9 -19.41 1.85 -17.81
N PHE A 10 -18.38 1.17 -17.30
CA PHE A 10 -17.72 1.48 -16.04
C PHE A 10 -16.71 2.62 -16.21
N ARG A 11 -15.99 2.66 -17.34
CA ARG A 11 -15.06 3.74 -17.67
C ARG A 11 -15.74 5.10 -17.78
N ARG A 12 -16.99 5.17 -18.25
CA ARG A 12 -17.76 6.42 -18.35
C ARG A 12 -18.26 6.98 -17.01
N LYS A 13 -18.32 6.16 -15.96
CA LYS A 13 -18.88 6.53 -14.65
C LYS A 13 -17.84 6.54 -13.52
N ALA A 14 -16.63 6.07 -13.79
CA ALA A 14 -15.56 5.93 -12.82
C ALA A 14 -14.74 7.22 -12.68
N ASP A 15 -14.42 7.57 -11.43
CA ASP A 15 -13.42 8.60 -11.09
C ASP A 15 -12.03 8.14 -11.58
N PRO A 16 -11.07 9.02 -11.95
CA PRO A 16 -9.79 8.62 -12.55
C PRO A 16 -9.01 7.56 -11.74
N LEU A 17 -9.17 7.56 -10.42
CA LEU A 17 -8.57 6.58 -9.51
C LEU A 17 -9.19 5.18 -9.63
N GLN A 18 -10.51 5.10 -9.84
CA GLN A 18 -11.20 3.84 -10.06
C GLN A 18 -10.82 3.25 -11.43
N LEU A 19 -10.66 4.10 -12.45
CA LEU A 19 -10.24 3.69 -13.79
C LEU A 19 -8.83 3.07 -13.78
N ASP A 20 -7.88 3.72 -13.13
CA ASP A 20 -6.50 3.22 -13.01
C ASP A 20 -6.45 1.89 -12.22
N LEU A 21 -7.27 1.75 -11.18
CA LEU A 21 -7.39 0.50 -10.42
C LEU A 21 -7.91 -0.66 -11.30
N VAL A 22 -8.92 -0.41 -12.14
CA VAL A 22 -9.47 -1.43 -13.05
C VAL A 22 -8.47 -1.79 -14.15
N GLU A 23 -7.76 -0.80 -14.71
CA GLU A 23 -6.73 -1.06 -15.72
C GLU A 23 -5.51 -1.79 -15.17
N SER A 24 -5.05 -1.44 -13.98
CA SER A 24 -3.93 -2.14 -13.33
C SER A 24 -4.28 -3.59 -13.01
N PHE A 25 -5.54 -3.88 -12.65
CA PHE A 25 -6.04 -5.25 -12.48
C PHE A 25 -6.14 -6.00 -13.81
N ALA A 26 -6.73 -5.39 -14.84
CA ALA A 26 -6.85 -5.99 -16.18
C ALA A 26 -5.48 -6.29 -16.82
N LYS A 27 -4.45 -5.46 -16.54
CA LYS A 27 -3.06 -5.65 -16.99
C LYS A 27 -2.27 -6.63 -16.10
N GLY A 28 -2.88 -7.22 -15.09
CA GLY A 28 -2.26 -8.21 -14.19
C GLY A 28 -1.20 -7.64 -13.24
N ARG A 29 -1.16 -6.32 -13.03
CA ARG A 29 -0.17 -5.66 -12.15
C ARG A 29 -0.54 -5.71 -10.68
N ILE A 30 -1.80 -6.02 -10.36
CA ILE A 30 -2.31 -6.17 -9.00
C ILE A 30 -3.08 -7.48 -8.83
N SER A 31 -3.01 -8.08 -7.64
CA SER A 31 -3.69 -9.32 -7.31
C SER A 31 -5.20 -9.12 -7.04
N ARG A 32 -6.02 -10.16 -7.21
CA ARG A 32 -7.48 -10.12 -6.96
C ARG A 32 -7.83 -9.58 -5.58
N ARG A 33 -7.09 -10.01 -4.54
CA ARG A 33 -7.28 -9.53 -3.15
C ARG A 33 -7.03 -8.03 -3.04
N HIS A 34 -5.97 -7.54 -3.66
CA HIS A 34 -5.60 -6.13 -3.63
C HIS A 34 -6.58 -5.25 -4.41
N PHE A 35 -7.14 -5.76 -5.52
CA PHE A 35 -8.21 -5.10 -6.26
C PHE A 35 -9.49 -4.96 -5.41
N ILE A 36 -9.93 -6.00 -4.70
CA ILE A 36 -11.13 -5.94 -3.84
C ILE A 36 -10.91 -4.97 -2.66
N GLN A 37 -9.73 -5.02 -2.02
CA GLN A 37 -9.39 -4.11 -0.92
C GLN A 37 -9.38 -2.65 -1.35
N ARG A 38 -8.72 -2.30 -2.46
CA ARG A 38 -8.67 -0.91 -2.93
C ARG A 38 -9.98 -0.48 -3.59
N GLY A 39 -10.69 -1.40 -4.23
CA GLY A 39 -11.96 -1.12 -4.88
C GLY A 39 -13.04 -0.74 -3.88
N THR A 40 -13.13 -1.43 -2.75
CA THR A 40 -14.05 -1.08 -1.66
C THR A 40 -13.70 0.27 -1.03
N VAL A 41 -12.41 0.58 -0.84
CA VAL A 41 -11.94 1.90 -0.35
C VAL A 41 -12.29 3.03 -1.33
N LEU A 42 -12.17 2.78 -2.64
CA LEU A 42 -12.54 3.75 -3.68
C LEU A 42 -14.05 3.80 -3.95
N GLY A 43 -14.88 3.08 -3.19
CA GLY A 43 -16.34 3.12 -3.34
C GLY A 43 -16.90 2.35 -4.54
N LEU A 44 -16.14 1.40 -5.10
CA LEU A 44 -16.68 0.47 -6.10
C LEU A 44 -17.67 -0.49 -5.44
N SER A 45 -18.85 -0.59 -6.04
CA SER A 45 -19.88 -1.52 -5.58
C SER A 45 -19.41 -2.98 -5.71
N LEU A 46 -19.93 -3.85 -4.84
CA LEU A 46 -19.60 -5.27 -4.86
C LEU A 46 -19.97 -5.93 -6.21
N ALA A 47 -21.05 -5.46 -6.84
CA ALA A 47 -21.50 -5.90 -8.16
C ALA A 47 -20.53 -5.51 -9.29
N SER A 48 -19.98 -4.30 -9.26
CA SER A 48 -18.93 -3.90 -10.22
C SER A 48 -17.63 -4.66 -10.01
N LEU A 49 -17.24 -4.91 -8.76
CA LEU A 49 -16.04 -5.68 -8.45
C LEU A 49 -16.16 -7.13 -8.92
N SER A 50 -17.30 -7.78 -8.67
CA SER A 50 -17.55 -9.16 -9.12
C SER A 50 -17.59 -9.28 -10.64
N ALA A 51 -18.22 -8.33 -11.34
CA ALA A 51 -18.27 -8.32 -12.80
C ALA A 51 -16.88 -8.18 -13.42
N ILE A 52 -16.03 -7.30 -12.88
CA ILE A 52 -14.67 -7.06 -13.38
C ILE A 52 -13.76 -8.26 -13.08
N VAL A 53 -13.90 -8.88 -11.91
CA VAL A 53 -13.15 -10.11 -11.56
C VAL A 53 -13.55 -11.27 -12.45
N ALA A 54 -14.84 -11.43 -12.77
CA ALA A 54 -15.34 -12.45 -13.68
C ALA A 54 -14.86 -12.20 -15.12
N ALA A 55 -14.93 -10.95 -15.59
CA ALA A 55 -14.47 -10.59 -16.95
C ALA A 55 -12.95 -10.75 -17.13
N CYS A 56 -12.15 -10.48 -16.08
CA CYS A 56 -10.70 -10.65 -16.10
C CYS A 56 -10.24 -12.06 -15.69
N GLY A 57 -11.15 -12.89 -15.17
CA GLY A 57 -10.90 -14.27 -14.75
C GLY A 57 -11.60 -15.24 -15.69
N GLY A 58 -11.01 -15.47 -16.87
CA GLY A 58 -11.64 -16.18 -17.99
C GLY A 58 -12.43 -17.45 -17.65
N GLY A 59 -13.69 -17.45 -18.08
CA GLY A 59 -14.60 -18.59 -18.25
C GLY A 59 -15.88 -18.09 -18.90
N SER A 60 -16.11 -18.41 -20.18
CA SER A 60 -17.30 -18.02 -20.95
C SER A 60 -18.42 -19.07 -20.87
N ASP A 61 -19.66 -18.57 -20.87
CA ASP A 61 -20.98 -19.22 -21.16
C ASP A 61 -21.55 -20.23 -20.15
N SER A 62 -22.84 -20.23 -19.78
CA SER A 62 -23.98 -19.31 -19.95
C SER A 62 -25.17 -19.85 -19.10
N SER A 63 -26.23 -19.03 -18.96
CA SER A 63 -27.64 -19.35 -18.61
C SER A 63 -28.17 -18.98 -17.20
N GLY A 64 -29.04 -17.95 -17.21
CA GLY A 64 -30.47 -18.08 -16.84
C GLY A 64 -30.91 -17.73 -15.42
N GLY A 65 -31.68 -16.61 -15.29
CA GLY A 65 -32.80 -16.28 -14.37
C GLY A 65 -32.72 -16.65 -12.87
N ASP A 66 -33.52 -16.17 -11.93
CA ASP A 66 -34.51 -15.10 -11.75
C ASP A 66 -34.70 -15.00 -10.21
N THR A 67 -35.25 -13.90 -9.74
CA THR A 67 -35.93 -13.64 -8.44
C THR A 67 -35.61 -14.42 -7.15
N GLY A 68 -35.39 -13.62 -6.09
CA GLY A 68 -36.09 -13.79 -4.81
C GLY A 68 -35.56 -14.85 -3.84
N GLY A 69 -34.85 -14.40 -2.80
CA GLY A 69 -34.54 -15.24 -1.64
C GLY A 69 -33.94 -14.43 -0.52
N GLY A 70 -34.78 -14.01 0.43
CA GLY A 70 -34.31 -13.55 1.74
C GLY A 70 -33.82 -14.73 2.59
N ALA A 71 -33.22 -14.37 3.73
CA ALA A 71 -32.49 -15.19 4.71
C ALA A 71 -31.00 -15.33 4.38
N ASN A 72 -30.05 -15.11 5.29
CA ASN A 72 -30.09 -14.83 6.71
C ASN A 72 -28.80 -14.05 7.02
N VAL A 73 -28.89 -13.03 7.88
CA VAL A 73 -27.71 -12.41 8.47
C VAL A 73 -27.16 -13.41 9.48
N GLU A 74 -26.20 -14.22 9.07
CA GLU A 74 -25.24 -14.77 10.02
C GLU A 74 -24.05 -13.81 10.06
N THR A 75 -24.00 -13.04 11.14
CA THR A 75 -22.78 -12.47 11.67
C THR A 75 -21.81 -13.63 11.91
N ALA A 76 -21.07 -14.01 10.87
CA ALA A 76 -19.85 -14.77 11.02
C ALA A 76 -18.87 -13.81 11.68
N GLU A 77 -18.87 -13.84 13.01
CA GLU A 77 -17.79 -13.37 13.86
C GLU A 77 -16.53 -13.99 13.29
N GLY A 78 -15.82 -13.19 12.50
CA GLY A 78 -14.65 -13.62 11.77
C GLY A 78 -13.66 -14.07 12.83
N ALA A 79 -13.58 -15.39 13.01
CA ALA A 79 -12.53 -16.02 13.76
C ALA A 79 -11.25 -15.37 13.26
N VAL A 80 -10.64 -14.57 14.14
CA VAL A 80 -9.26 -14.16 13.97
C VAL A 80 -8.54 -15.49 13.96
N SER A 81 -8.27 -16.00 12.75
CA SER A 81 -7.25 -17.00 12.58
C SER A 81 -6.04 -16.31 13.17
N GLU A 82 -5.64 -16.73 14.37
CA GLU A 82 -4.30 -16.52 14.85
C GLU A 82 -3.43 -16.91 13.68
N ALA A 83 -2.90 -15.90 13.00
CA ALA A 83 -1.80 -16.12 12.10
C ALA A 83 -0.74 -16.66 13.05
N THR A 84 -0.56 -17.99 13.05
CA THR A 84 0.62 -18.61 13.61
C THR A 84 1.75 -17.81 13.01
N THR A 85 2.38 -16.99 13.84
CA THR A 85 3.50 -16.15 13.43
C THR A 85 4.59 -17.16 13.12
N ALA A 86 4.62 -17.60 11.86
CA ALA A 86 5.73 -18.38 11.35
C ALA A 86 6.97 -17.57 11.71
N ALA A 87 7.86 -18.18 12.49
CA ALA A 87 9.08 -17.53 12.91
C ALA A 87 9.74 -16.92 11.67
N ALA A 88 9.94 -15.60 11.68
CA ALA A 88 10.55 -14.92 10.55
C ALA A 88 11.88 -15.61 10.24
N ALA A 89 12.06 -16.06 9.01
CA ALA A 89 13.30 -16.71 8.61
C ALA A 89 14.45 -15.72 8.81
N THR A 90 15.42 -16.09 9.65
CA THR A 90 16.61 -15.27 9.90
C THR A 90 17.57 -15.38 8.72
N GLY A 91 17.98 -14.23 8.19
CA GLY A 91 18.94 -14.14 7.10
C GLY A 91 18.29 -14.19 5.72
N GLY A 92 18.94 -13.55 4.76
CA GLY A 92 18.48 -13.43 3.38
C GLY A 92 19.10 -12.23 2.68
N THR A 93 18.95 -12.18 1.36
CA THR A 93 19.36 -11.02 0.55
C THR A 93 18.11 -10.37 -0.04
N MET A 94 17.85 -9.12 0.33
CA MET A 94 16.82 -8.32 -0.30
C MET A 94 17.41 -7.61 -1.52
N LYS A 95 16.77 -7.77 -2.67
CA LYS A 95 17.05 -6.99 -3.89
C LYS A 95 15.86 -6.08 -4.15
N TRP A 96 16.13 -4.81 -4.39
CA TRP A 96 15.11 -3.80 -4.67
C TRP A 96 15.63 -2.86 -5.75
N GLY A 97 14.72 -2.36 -6.58
CA GLY A 97 15.03 -1.40 -7.63
C GLY A 97 14.83 0.02 -7.12
N MET A 98 15.77 0.89 -7.47
CA MET A 98 15.66 2.33 -7.25
C MET A 98 16.20 3.05 -8.49
N SER A 99 15.81 4.31 -8.66
CA SER A 99 16.46 5.18 -9.65
C SER A 99 17.94 5.39 -9.29
N VAL A 100 18.75 5.88 -10.22
CA VAL A 100 20.13 6.25 -9.92
C VAL A 100 20.11 7.53 -9.07
N PRO A 101 20.91 7.63 -7.99
CA PRO A 101 21.12 8.88 -7.26
C PRO A 101 21.56 10.03 -8.18
N GLY A 102 21.45 11.27 -7.69
CA GLY A 102 21.89 12.46 -8.44
C GLY A 102 23.37 12.41 -8.82
N SER A 103 23.82 13.38 -9.64
CA SER A 103 25.18 13.43 -10.17
C SER A 103 26.29 13.48 -9.11
N GLU A 104 25.97 13.96 -7.91
CA GLU A 104 26.90 14.04 -6.76
C GLU A 104 27.03 12.70 -6.00
N GLY A 105 26.29 11.67 -6.40
CA GLY A 105 26.30 10.36 -5.75
C GLY A 105 25.62 10.34 -4.38
N VAL A 106 26.01 9.40 -3.52
CA VAL A 106 25.43 9.23 -2.18
C VAL A 106 26.18 10.10 -1.18
N ASN A 107 25.67 11.32 -0.97
CA ASN A 107 26.23 12.27 0.00
C ASN A 107 25.12 12.78 0.95
N PRO A 108 25.15 12.45 2.25
CA PRO A 108 24.09 12.85 3.19
C PRO A 108 24.05 14.36 3.46
N ILE A 109 25.12 15.12 3.16
CA ILE A 109 25.18 16.57 3.40
C ILE A 109 24.48 17.34 2.27
N THR A 110 24.65 16.88 1.03
CA THR A 110 24.13 17.56 -0.17
C THR A 110 22.90 16.87 -0.76
N MET A 111 22.33 15.91 -0.03
CA MET A 111 21.17 15.14 -0.44
C MET A 111 19.92 16.01 -0.56
N ILE A 112 19.29 15.97 -1.74
CA ILE A 112 18.04 16.69 -2.03
C ILE A 112 16.91 15.78 -2.52
N ASP A 113 17.20 14.51 -2.76
CA ASP A 113 16.30 13.55 -3.38
C ASP A 113 16.06 12.30 -2.51
N LEU A 114 14.90 11.68 -2.69
CA LEU A 114 14.50 10.50 -1.93
C LEU A 114 15.34 9.25 -2.23
N VAL A 115 15.98 9.19 -3.41
CA VAL A 115 16.75 8.02 -3.84
C VAL A 115 18.07 7.98 -3.09
N THR A 116 18.73 9.12 -2.94
CA THR A 116 19.91 9.28 -2.10
C THR A 116 19.57 9.01 -0.63
N TYR A 117 18.41 9.48 -0.15
CA TYR A 117 17.91 9.20 1.21
C TYR A 117 17.77 7.71 1.48
N ASN A 118 17.19 6.98 0.53
CA ASN A 118 16.96 5.55 0.64
C ASN A 118 18.24 4.74 0.91
N VAL A 119 19.39 5.17 0.38
CA VAL A 119 20.69 4.56 0.66
C VAL A 119 21.25 5.05 1.99
N CYS A 120 21.23 6.37 2.22
CA CYS A 120 21.74 6.98 3.45
C CYS A 120 21.05 6.42 4.70
N ALA A 121 19.73 6.24 4.67
CA ALA A 121 18.93 5.74 5.79
C ALA A 121 19.25 4.29 6.20
N GLN A 122 20.00 3.54 5.39
CA GLN A 122 20.45 2.18 5.75
C GLN A 122 21.76 2.18 6.57
N VAL A 123 22.57 3.24 6.43
CA VAL A 123 23.93 3.29 6.99
C VAL A 123 24.12 4.43 8.00
N PHE A 124 23.23 5.42 7.97
CA PHE A 124 23.21 6.55 8.91
C PHE A 124 21.89 6.58 9.68
N GLU A 125 21.94 7.20 10.86
CA GLU A 125 20.82 7.33 11.76
C GLU A 125 20.69 8.79 12.23
N TYR A 126 19.46 9.27 12.38
CA TYR A 126 19.18 10.62 12.90
C TYR A 126 19.29 10.66 14.43
N LEU A 127 19.34 11.87 15.01
CA LEU A 127 19.16 12.03 16.46
C LEU A 127 17.74 11.62 16.89
N VAL A 128 16.74 12.14 16.17
CA VAL A 128 15.31 11.94 16.39
C VAL A 128 14.64 11.85 15.02
N ARG A 129 13.58 11.06 14.89
CA ARG A 129 12.81 10.91 13.65
C ARG A 129 11.34 11.26 13.88
N SER A 130 10.68 11.83 12.87
CA SER A 130 9.22 11.96 12.87
C SER A 130 8.54 10.66 12.42
N ALA A 131 7.55 10.21 13.17
CA ALA A 131 6.68 9.09 12.81
C ALA A 131 5.55 9.53 11.87
N SER A 132 4.77 8.57 11.37
CA SER A 132 3.65 8.83 10.45
C SER A 132 2.53 9.67 11.07
N ASP A 133 2.43 9.69 12.39
CA ASP A 133 1.51 10.51 13.18
C ASP A 133 2.14 11.87 13.59
N LEU A 134 3.30 12.21 13.03
CA LEU A 134 4.10 13.39 13.34
C LEU A 134 4.71 13.41 14.76
N SER A 135 4.59 12.34 15.54
CA SER A 135 5.27 12.23 16.83
C SER A 135 6.79 12.12 16.64
N LEU A 136 7.56 12.69 17.56
CA LEU A 136 9.01 12.54 17.59
C LEU A 136 9.38 11.21 18.27
N GLN A 137 10.12 10.38 17.56
CA GLN A 137 10.59 9.07 18.00
C GLN A 137 12.10 9.08 18.21
N PRO A 138 12.59 8.44 19.29
CA PRO A 138 14.02 8.32 19.55
C PRO A 138 14.71 7.50 18.47
N MET A 139 15.94 7.88 18.16
CA MET A 139 16.84 7.15 17.25
C MET A 139 18.21 7.03 17.94
N LEU A 140 19.21 7.84 17.56
CA LEU A 140 20.47 7.94 18.31
C LEU A 140 20.30 8.63 19.66
N ALA A 141 19.43 9.64 19.74
CA ALA A 141 19.11 10.32 20.99
C ALA A 141 17.92 9.62 21.66
N THR A 142 18.11 9.22 22.91
CA THR A 142 17.10 8.54 23.73
C THR A 142 16.27 9.54 24.53
N GLU A 143 16.87 10.66 24.91
CA GLU A 143 16.23 11.77 25.62
C GLU A 143 16.72 13.09 25.02
N TRP A 144 15.85 14.10 25.01
CA TRP A 144 16.19 15.45 24.59
C TRP A 144 15.37 16.48 25.36
N SER A 145 15.96 17.66 25.57
CA SER A 145 15.28 18.79 26.21
C SER A 145 15.75 20.10 25.58
N ALA A 146 14.83 21.05 25.51
CA ALA A 146 15.11 22.42 25.08
C ALA A 146 15.15 23.34 26.30
N ASN A 147 15.91 24.43 26.20
CA ASN A 147 15.80 25.54 27.15
C ASN A 147 14.47 26.33 26.95
N ALA A 148 14.22 27.32 27.81
CA ALA A 148 12.92 28.00 27.88
C ALA A 148 12.50 28.72 26.58
N ASP A 149 13.46 29.15 25.75
CA ASP A 149 13.21 29.84 24.47
C ASP A 149 13.54 28.98 23.23
N ALA A 150 13.88 27.69 23.44
CA ALA A 150 14.24 26.72 22.41
C ALA A 150 15.46 27.09 21.53
N SER A 151 16.34 27.98 22.01
CA SER A 151 17.61 28.31 21.33
C SER A 151 18.70 27.26 21.58
N GLU A 152 18.62 26.51 22.67
CA GLU A 152 19.56 25.46 23.03
C GLU A 152 18.85 24.13 23.23
N TRP A 153 19.42 23.06 22.63
CA TRP A 153 18.90 21.71 22.71
C TRP A 153 19.97 20.75 23.22
N THR A 154 19.64 20.01 24.28
CA THR A 154 20.51 18.98 24.88
C THR A 154 19.97 17.60 24.53
N PHE A 155 20.81 16.74 23.94
CA PHE A 155 20.48 15.37 23.56
C PHE A 155 21.32 14.37 24.34
N LYS A 156 20.70 13.31 24.85
CA LYS A 156 21.37 12.16 25.47
C LYS A 156 21.42 11.02 24.48
N LEU A 157 22.62 10.60 24.11
CA LEU A 157 22.86 9.51 23.15
C LEU A 157 22.88 8.14 23.85
N ARG A 158 22.63 7.09 23.07
CA ARG A 158 22.71 5.68 23.52
C ARG A 158 24.14 5.19 23.75
#